data_AF-A0A820R0G9-F1
#
_entry.id   AF-A0A820R0G9-F1
#
_cell.length_a   1.000
_cell.length_b   1.000
_cell.length_c   1.000
_cell.angle_alpha   90.00
_cell.angle_beta   90.00
_cell.angle_gamma   90.00
#
_symmetry.space_group_name_H-M   'P 1'
#
loop_
_entity.id
_entity.type
_entity.pdbx_description
1 polymer ?
#
loop_
_entity_poly.entity_id
_entity_poly.type
_entity_poly.pdbx_seq_one_letter_code
_entity_poly.pdbx_strand_id
1 'polypeptide(L)'
;VAVNEMNYKLTYEELIGGVFNIRTEHFLTVNGYSNLYWGWGAEDDDLYYRLKEISLKVIRPPSSIARYRMLQHTKRTPSIWNKRAKLLYSAAKRYTWDGVSS
;
A
#
# COMPACT_ATOMS: atom_id res chain seq x y z
N VAL A 1 -7.34 -7.22 -9.18
CA VAL A 1 -7.69 -7.64 -7.80
C VAL A 1 -8.97 -6.92 -7.38
N ALA A 2 -9.90 -7.62 -6.75
CA ALA A 2 -11.23 -7.10 -6.42
C ALA A 2 -11.77 -7.71 -5.12
N VAL A 3 -12.33 -6.90 -4.21
CA VAL A 3 -12.84 -7.34 -2.89
C VAL A 3 -14.36 -7.12 -2.80
N ASN A 4 -15.08 -8.06 -2.19
CA ASN A 4 -16.55 -8.00 -2.06
C ASN A 4 -17.06 -6.72 -1.36
N GLU A 5 -16.39 -6.26 -0.31
CA GLU A 5 -16.75 -5.02 0.43
C GLU A 5 -16.66 -3.75 -0.41
N MET A 6 -15.89 -3.79 -1.52
CA MET A 6 -15.77 -2.70 -2.49
C MET A 6 -16.57 -2.98 -3.76
N ASN A 7 -17.58 -3.85 -3.70
CA ASN A 7 -18.36 -4.30 -4.85
C ASN A 7 -17.50 -4.84 -6.00
N TYR A 8 -16.36 -5.46 -5.67
CA TYR A 8 -15.37 -5.95 -6.62
C TYR A 8 -14.83 -4.87 -7.59
N LYS A 9 -14.85 -3.59 -7.19
CA LYS A 9 -14.30 -2.47 -7.94
C LYS A 9 -13.04 -1.92 -7.25
N LEU A 10 -12.07 -1.50 -8.05
CA LEU A 10 -10.91 -0.76 -7.57
C LEU A 10 -11.35 0.69 -7.29
N THR A 11 -11.18 1.16 -6.05
CA THR A 11 -11.66 2.48 -5.63
C THR A 11 -10.71 3.62 -6.04
N TYR A 12 -9.41 3.35 -6.13
CA TYR A 12 -8.36 4.28 -6.56
C TYR A 12 -7.10 3.52 -6.98
N GLU A 13 -6.21 4.15 -7.76
CA GLU A 13 -5.08 3.47 -8.42
C GLU A 13 -3.98 3.05 -7.43
N GLU A 14 -3.75 3.85 -6.39
CA GLU A 14 -2.75 3.63 -5.35
C GLU A 14 -3.10 2.44 -4.45
N LEU A 15 -4.34 1.94 -4.50
CA LEU A 15 -4.79 0.84 -3.66
C LEU A 15 -4.06 -0.46 -4.03
N ILE A 16 -3.03 -0.79 -3.25
CA ILE A 16 -2.26 -2.04 -3.32
C ILE A 16 -2.40 -2.92 -2.07
N GLY A 17 -3.13 -2.44 -1.07
CA GLY A 17 -3.36 -3.14 0.19
C GLY A 17 -4.21 -4.40 0.06
N GLY A 18 -4.26 -5.18 1.14
CA GLY A 18 -4.91 -6.48 1.20
C GLY A 18 -3.96 -7.61 0.85
N VAL A 19 -3.86 -7.98 -0.44
CA VAL A 19 -2.95 -9.04 -0.91
C VAL A 19 -2.27 -8.60 -2.20
N PHE A 20 -0.94 -8.58 -2.18
CA PHE A 20 -0.11 -8.38 -3.36
C PHE A 20 1.15 -9.26 -3.28
N ASN A 21 1.88 -9.33 -4.38
CA ASN A 21 3.16 -10.01 -4.46
C ASN A 21 4.21 -9.03 -5.02
N ILE A 22 5.40 -9.05 -4.43
CA ILE A 22 6.55 -8.26 -4.85
C ILE A 22 7.79 -9.15 -4.84
N ARG A 23 8.66 -8.99 -5.85
CA ARG A 23 9.97 -9.66 -5.85
C ARG A 23 10.85 -9.07 -4.77
N THR A 24 11.65 -9.91 -4.11
CA THR A 24 12.58 -9.49 -3.06
C THR A 24 13.48 -8.35 -3.50
N GLU A 25 14.01 -8.41 -4.73
CA GLU A 25 14.86 -7.36 -5.32
C GLU A 25 14.16 -5.99 -5.38
N HIS A 26 12.89 -5.95 -5.81
CA HIS A 26 12.10 -4.73 -5.88
C HIS A 26 11.77 -4.19 -4.49
N PHE A 27 11.43 -5.08 -3.56
CA PHE A 27 11.16 -4.71 -2.18
C PHE A 27 12.37 -4.07 -1.52
N LEU A 28 13.56 -4.64 -1.72
CA LEU A 28 14.80 -4.08 -1.19
C LEU A 28 15.20 -2.78 -1.88
N THR A 29 14.94 -2.63 -3.18
CA THR A 29 15.26 -1.39 -3.93
C THR A 29 14.49 -0.18 -3.39
N VAL A 30 13.25 -0.36 -2.94
CA VAL A 30 12.45 0.71 -2.31
C VAL A 30 12.62 0.80 -0.80
N ASN A 31 13.63 0.12 -0.24
CA ASN A 31 13.84 -0.01 1.20
C ASN A 31 12.62 -0.57 1.95
N GLY A 32 11.81 -1.41 1.31
CA GLY A 32 10.59 -1.99 1.87
C GLY A 32 9.54 -0.97 2.35
N TYR A 33 8.78 -1.37 3.36
CA TYR A 33 7.74 -0.54 3.98
C TYR A 33 8.32 0.54 4.90
N SER A 34 7.55 1.62 5.07
CA SER A 34 7.81 2.68 6.08
C SER A 34 7.60 2.16 7.50
N ASN A 35 8.53 2.44 8.41
CA ASN A 35 8.41 2.12 9.84
C ASN A 35 7.65 3.19 10.64
N LEU A 36 7.21 4.27 9.99
CA LEU A 36 6.60 5.43 10.66
C LEU A 36 5.07 5.37 10.78
N TYR A 37 4.43 4.37 10.19
CA TYR A 37 2.98 4.21 10.26
C TYR A 37 2.56 3.49 11.54
N TRP A 38 2.13 4.27 12.53
CA TRP A 38 1.52 3.76 13.76
C TRP A 38 0.00 3.97 13.71
N GLY A 39 -0.75 2.87 13.74
CA GLY A 39 -2.21 2.86 13.61
C GLY A 39 -2.68 2.34 12.26
N TRP A 40 -3.87 2.73 11.80
CA TRP A 40 -4.44 2.24 10.54
C TRP A 40 -4.40 3.32 9.44
N GLY A 41 -3.85 2.95 8.28
CA GLY A 41 -4.06 3.61 7.01
C GLY A 41 -2.84 4.32 6.40
N ALA A 42 -2.81 4.30 5.07
CA ALA A 42 -1.85 4.94 4.16
C ALA A 42 -0.43 4.36 4.14
N GLU A 43 -0.18 3.25 4.83
CA GLU A 43 1.09 2.49 4.77
C GLU A 43 1.27 1.78 3.43
N ASP A 44 0.19 1.20 2.90
CA ASP A 44 0.21 0.54 1.58
C ASP A 44 0.30 1.58 0.46
N ASP A 45 -0.38 2.72 0.61
CA ASP A 45 -0.29 3.83 -0.33
C ASP A 45 1.13 4.44 -0.35
N ASP A 46 1.83 4.48 0.80
CA ASP A 46 3.24 4.88 0.89
C ASP A 46 4.12 3.96 0.05
N LEU A 47 3.99 2.64 0.22
CA LEU A 47 4.73 1.66 -0.58
C LEU A 47 4.44 1.83 -2.08
N TYR A 48 3.20 2.11 -2.47
CA TYR A 48 2.87 2.42 -3.87
C TYR A 48 3.68 3.60 -4.40
N TYR A 49 3.76 4.70 -3.64
CA TYR A 49 4.56 5.87 -4.05
C TYR A 49 6.05 5.56 -4.13
N ARG A 50 6.60 4.73 -3.23
CA ARG A 50 8.00 4.28 -3.31
C ARG A 50 8.28 3.48 -4.58
N LEU A 51 7.38 2.56 -4.94
CA LEU A 51 7.49 1.77 -6.18
C LEU A 51 7.38 2.67 -7.43
N LYS A 52 6.47 3.64 -7.38
CA LYS A 52 6.27 4.62 -8.47
C LYS A 52 7.52 5.49 -8.67
N GLU A 53 8.20 5.89 -7.61
CA GLU A 53 9.44 6.69 -7.67
C GLU A 53 10.53 5.99 -8.51
N ILE A 54 10.64 4.66 -8.38
CA ILE A 54 11.59 3.86 -9.17
C ILE A 54 10.98 3.29 -10.46
N SER A 55 9.86 3.86 -10.93
CA SER A 55 9.17 3.47 -12.17
C SER A 55 8.69 2.00 -12.22
N LEU A 56 8.51 1.34 -11.07
CA LEU A 56 7.88 0.02 -11.01
C LEU A 56 6.36 0.15 -11.11
N LYS A 57 5.77 -0.64 -12.01
CA LYS A 57 4.32 -0.65 -12.24
C LYS A 57 3.63 -1.77 -11.46
N VAL A 58 2.47 -1.45 -10.91
CA VAL A 58 1.61 -2.43 -10.26
C VAL A 58 0.77 -3.15 -11.31
N ILE A 59 0.95 -4.47 -11.41
CA ILE A 59 0.16 -5.32 -12.29
C ILE A 59 -1.03 -5.87 -11.50
N ARG A 60 -2.23 -5.78 -12.08
CA ARG A 60 -3.46 -6.27 -11.46
C ARG A 60 -4.07 -7.37 -12.32
N PRO A 61 -4.18 -8.60 -11.82
CA PRO A 61 -4.89 -9.65 -12.54
C PRO A 61 -6.38 -9.29 -12.72
N PRO A 62 -7.02 -9.79 -13.80
CA PRO A 62 -8.43 -9.57 -14.06
C PRO A 62 -9.32 -9.94 -12.86
N SER A 63 -10.42 -9.20 -12.69
CA SER A 63 -11.40 -9.48 -11.63
C SER A 63 -12.09 -10.83 -11.80
N SER A 64 -12.08 -11.43 -13.00
CA SER A 64 -12.61 -12.78 -13.21
C SER A 64 -11.88 -13.83 -12.36
N ILE A 65 -10.56 -13.68 -12.17
CA ILE A 65 -9.69 -14.64 -11.48
C ILE A 65 -9.20 -14.17 -10.10
N ALA A 66 -9.11 -12.86 -9.86
CA ALA A 66 -8.56 -12.31 -8.62
C ALA A 66 -9.62 -11.61 -7.76
N ARG A 67 -10.65 -12.38 -7.36
CA ARG A 67 -11.71 -11.98 -6.44
C ARG A 67 -11.46 -12.50 -5.04
N TYR A 68 -11.57 -11.63 -4.05
CA TYR A 68 -11.33 -11.92 -2.65
C TYR A 68 -12.56 -11.59 -1.81
N ARG A 69 -12.77 -12.37 -0.75
CA ARG A 69 -13.83 -12.15 0.24
C ARG A 69 -13.21 -11.70 1.56
N MET A 70 -13.57 -10.50 2.00
CA MET A 70 -13.24 -10.01 3.34
C MET A 70 -14.08 -10.77 4.37
N LEU A 71 -13.42 -11.39 5.35
CA LEU A 71 -14.10 -11.96 6.51
C LEU A 71 -14.70 -10.83 7.35
N GLN A 72 -15.86 -11.08 7.94
CA GLN A 72 -16.56 -10.09 8.75
C GLN A 72 -15.73 -9.76 9.99
N HIS A 73 -15.48 -8.46 10.22
CA HIS A 73 -14.75 -7.95 11.37
C HIS A 73 -15.11 -6.48 11.63
N THR A 74 -14.87 -6.01 12.85
CA THR A 74 -15.02 -4.59 13.19
C THR A 74 -13.96 -3.77 12.48
N LYS A 75 -14.39 -2.80 11.66
CA LYS A 75 -13.48 -1.92 10.90
C LYS A 75 -12.75 -0.98 11.88
N ARG A 76 -11.43 -0.81 11.69
CA ARG A 76 -10.62 0.12 12.48
C ARG A 76 -10.83 1.55 12.00
N THR A 77 -10.88 2.50 12.94
CA THR A 77 -10.85 3.92 12.60
C THR A 77 -9.46 4.31 12.11
N PRO A 78 -9.36 5.06 10.99
CA PRO A 78 -8.06 5.53 10.50
C PRO A 78 -7.38 6.50 11.47
N SER A 79 -6.05 6.50 11.44
CA SER A 79 -5.27 7.54 12.10
C SER A 79 -5.60 8.93 11.52
N ILE A 80 -5.44 9.97 12.35
CA ILE A 80 -5.72 11.37 12.00
C ILE A 80 -5.10 11.73 10.65
N TRP A 81 -5.92 12.25 9.72
CA TRP A 81 -5.52 12.53 8.33
C TRP A 81 -4.23 13.36 8.25
N ASN A 82 -4.16 14.48 8.96
CA ASN A 82 -3.00 15.38 8.89
C ASN A 82 -1.67 14.70 9.26
N LYS A 83 -1.69 13.70 10.16
CA LYS A 83 -0.49 12.93 10.52
C LYS A 83 -0.08 11.98 9.40
N ARG A 84 -1.02 11.17 8.89
CA ARG A 84 -0.73 10.19 7.84
C ARG A 84 -0.49 10.82 6.47
N ALA A 85 -1.16 11.92 6.14
CA ALA A 85 -0.94 12.67 4.91
C ALA A 85 0.48 13.27 4.86
N LYS A 86 0.98 13.79 6.00
CA LYS A 86 2.37 14.27 6.09
C LYS A 86 3.38 13.16 5.81
N LEU A 87 3.14 11.95 6.31
CA LEU A 87 3.97 10.78 5.98
C LEU A 87 3.85 10.44 4.49
N LEU A 88 2.63 10.28 3.99
CA LEU A 88 2.36 9.88 2.60
C LEU A 88 3.02 10.82 1.58
N TYR A 89 2.89 12.15 1.75
CA TYR A 89 3.48 13.12 0.84
C TYR A 89 5.02 13.19 0.89
N SER A 90 5.63 12.60 1.93
CA SER A 90 7.10 12.50 2.04
C SER A 90 7.65 11.13 1.62
N ALA A 91 6.80 10.15 1.28
CA ALA A 91 7.18 8.76 0.97
C ALA A 91 8.36 8.66 -0.01
N ALA A 92 8.24 9.32 -1.17
CA ALA A 92 9.24 9.29 -2.24
C ALA A 92 10.60 9.89 -1.85
N LYS A 93 10.67 10.76 -0.84
CA LYS A 93 11.95 11.29 -0.33
C LYS A 93 12.51 10.45 0.80
N ARG A 94 11.61 9.90 1.61
CA ARG A 94 11.89 9.28 2.91
C ARG A 94 12.29 7.82 2.82
N TYR A 95 11.92 7.12 1.75
CA TYR A 95 12.29 5.70 1.58
C TYR A 95 13.80 5.46 1.63
N THR A 96 14.63 6.46 1.32
CA THR A 96 16.09 6.36 1.36
C THR A 96 16.66 6.12 2.77
N TRP A 97 15.94 6.48 3.83
CA TRP A 97 16.41 6.35 5.22
C TRP A 97 15.42 5.68 6.16
N ASP A 98 14.17 5.48 5.75
CA ASP A 98 13.13 4.81 6.56
C ASP A 98 12.61 3.57 5.84
N GLY A 99 12.88 2.41 6.44
CA GLY A 99 12.37 1.13 6.02
C GLY A 99 13.25 -0.04 6.48
N VAL A 100 13.57 -0.98 5.60
CA VAL A 100 14.34 -2.20 5.95
C VAL A 100 15.70 -1.87 6.58
N SER A 101 16.32 -0.77 6.18
CA SER A 101 17.64 -0.35 6.66
C SER A 101 17.64 0.38 8.02
N SER A 102 16.48 0.57 8.67
CA SER A 102 16.32 1.40 9.87
C SER A 102 15.61 0.69 11.01
#